data_AF-A0AAX3KP64-F1
#
_entry.id   AF-A0AAX3KP64-F1
#
_cell.length_a   1.000
_cell.length_b   1.000
_cell.length_c   1.000
_cell.angle_alpha   90.00
_cell.angle_beta   90.00
_cell.angle_gamma   90.00
#
_symmetry.space_group_name_H-M   'P 1'
#
loop_
_entity.id
_entity.type
_entity.pdbx_description
1 polymer ?
#
loop_
_entity_poly.entity_id
_entity_poly.type
_entity_poly.pdbx_seq_one_letter_code
_entity_poly.pdbx_strand_id
1 'polypeptide(L)'
;MRVDPQHLFDTFGKFNQLSFLGVHQELPLVLDYLKRFAPDCKALESYLVVRSFLRSYAGNQTTFNSFRTHVERLLLWSLIIAKKSILDIRRVDAEMFMEFCLQPPAEWVGPVVKSRLFVWGAKTT
;
A
#
# COMPACT_ATOMS: atom_id res chain seq x y z
N MET A 1 -3.70 8.04 -17.28
CA MET A 1 -3.79 6.58 -17.08
C MET A 1 -4.44 6.36 -15.72
N ARG A 2 -5.53 5.58 -15.65
CA ARG A 2 -6.19 5.25 -14.37
C ARG A 2 -5.36 4.18 -13.66
N VAL A 3 -5.04 4.36 -12.37
CA VAL A 3 -4.32 3.37 -11.58
C VAL A 3 -5.29 2.77 -10.57
N ASP A 4 -5.57 1.47 -10.71
CA ASP A 4 -6.44 0.75 -9.81
C ASP A 4 -5.72 0.40 -8.50
N PRO A 5 -6.40 0.41 -7.35
CA PRO A 5 -5.77 0.06 -6.07
C PRO A 5 -5.30 -1.40 -6.05
N GLN A 6 -4.07 -1.61 -5.59
CA GLN A 6 -3.44 -2.93 -5.40
C GLN A 6 -2.85 -3.02 -4.00
N HIS A 7 -2.93 -4.19 -3.35
CA HIS A 7 -2.23 -4.36 -2.08
C HIS A 7 -0.71 -4.34 -2.31
N LEU A 8 0.00 -3.72 -1.39
CA LEU A 8 1.46 -3.52 -1.44
C LEU A 8 2.18 -4.26 -0.33
N PHE A 9 1.46 -4.68 0.72
CA PHE A 9 2.01 -5.37 1.87
C PHE A 9 1.39 -6.77 1.99
N ASP A 10 2.23 -7.80 1.87
CA ASP A 10 1.82 -9.19 2.02
C ASP A 10 1.56 -9.56 3.50
N THR A 11 1.38 -10.85 3.79
CA THR A 11 1.16 -11.37 5.14
C THR A 11 2.34 -11.08 6.06
N PHE A 12 2.09 -11.05 7.37
CA PHE A 12 3.12 -10.83 8.40
C PHE A 12 4.38 -11.70 8.21
N GLY A 13 4.20 -12.99 7.93
CA GLY A 13 5.32 -13.91 7.73
C GLY A 13 6.20 -13.53 6.54
N LYS A 14 5.59 -13.20 5.39
CA LYS A 14 6.33 -12.77 4.19
C LYS A 14 6.94 -11.38 4.37
N PHE A 15 6.22 -10.47 5.02
CA PHE A 15 6.73 -9.14 5.32
C PHE A 15 8.01 -9.19 6.16
N ASN A 16 8.07 -10.08 7.16
CA ASN A 16 9.24 -10.26 8.00
C ASN A 16 10.44 -10.90 7.28
N GLN A 17 10.25 -11.48 6.09
CA GLN A 17 11.33 -11.97 5.24
C GLN A 17 11.97 -10.87 4.38
N LEU A 18 11.37 -9.67 4.32
CA LEU A 18 11.92 -8.57 3.54
C LEU A 18 13.20 -8.02 4.19
N SER A 19 14.15 -7.61 3.33
CA SER A 19 15.41 -6.98 3.74
C SER A 19 15.18 -5.81 4.71
N PHE A 20 16.14 -5.58 5.62
CA PHE A 20 16.11 -4.39 6.47
C PHE A 20 16.59 -3.13 5.76
N LEU A 21 17.58 -3.28 4.88
CA LEU A 21 18.32 -2.18 4.28
C LEU A 21 17.87 -1.96 2.83
N GLY A 22 16.59 -1.62 2.64
CA GLY A 22 16.03 -1.22 1.35
C GLY A 22 15.13 -2.25 0.66
N VAL A 23 14.97 -2.14 -0.66
CA VAL A 23 13.97 -2.87 -1.46
C VAL A 23 14.51 -4.12 -2.18
N HIS A 24 15.73 -4.57 -1.86
CA HIS A 24 16.42 -5.64 -2.58
C HIS A 24 15.75 -7.03 -2.51
N GLN A 25 14.71 -7.20 -1.69
CA GLN A 25 13.90 -8.42 -1.58
C GLN A 25 12.41 -8.14 -1.78
N GLU A 26 12.07 -6.93 -2.24
CA GLU A 26 10.68 -6.58 -2.51
C GLU A 26 10.20 -7.26 -3.78
N LEU A 27 8.90 -7.55 -3.83
CA LEU A 27 8.31 -8.19 -5.00
C LEU A 27 8.36 -7.23 -6.21
N PRO A 28 8.84 -7.69 -7.39
CA PRO A 28 8.91 -6.85 -8.58
C PRO A 28 7.57 -6.18 -8.93
N LEU A 29 6.45 -6.88 -8.70
CA LEU A 29 5.11 -6.34 -8.94
C LEU A 29 4.82 -5.07 -8.12
N VAL A 30 5.32 -4.98 -6.89
CA VAL A 30 5.15 -3.82 -6.02
C VAL A 30 5.98 -2.66 -6.57
N LEU A 31 7.24 -2.92 -6.92
CA LEU A 31 8.12 -1.91 -7.50
C LEU A 31 7.59 -1.39 -8.83
N ASP A 32 7.10 -2.26 -9.70
CA ASP A 32 6.54 -1.90 -11.00
C ASP A 32 5.21 -1.17 -10.86
N TYR A 33 4.41 -1.46 -9.82
CA TYR A 33 3.23 -0.68 -9.49
C TYR A 33 3.61 0.73 -9.04
N LEU A 34 4.60 0.88 -8.14
CA LEU A 34 5.05 2.18 -7.63
C LEU A 34 5.63 3.08 -8.74
N LYS A 35 6.27 2.49 -9.76
CA LYS A 35 6.78 3.23 -10.95
C LYS A 35 5.68 3.85 -11.82
N ARG A 36 4.42 3.45 -11.67
CA ARG A 36 3.29 3.98 -12.48
C ARG A 36 2.83 5.36 -12.03
N PHE A 37 3.24 5.79 -10.83
CA PHE A 37 2.86 7.10 -10.30
C PHE A 37 3.81 8.19 -10.81
N ALA A 38 3.29 9.42 -10.88
CA ALA A 38 4.11 10.56 -11.24
C ALA A 38 5.28 10.75 -10.25
N PRO A 39 6.45 11.24 -10.69
CA PRO A 39 7.60 11.46 -9.83
C PRO A 39 7.28 12.31 -8.59
N ASP A 40 6.40 13.31 -8.73
CA ASP A 40 5.98 14.21 -7.66
C ASP A 40 5.24 13.49 -6.52
N CYS A 41 4.62 12.33 -6.78
CA CYS A 41 3.97 11.54 -5.75
C CYS A 41 4.98 10.82 -4.84
N LYS A 42 6.27 10.75 -5.22
CA LYS A 42 7.33 10.06 -4.48
C LYS A 42 6.88 8.69 -3.96
N ALA A 43 6.30 7.88 -4.85
CA ALA A 43 5.59 6.66 -4.46
C ALA A 43 6.50 5.65 -3.74
N LEU A 44 7.74 5.50 -4.21
CA LEU A 44 8.73 4.62 -3.58
C LEU A 44 9.10 5.09 -2.16
N GLU A 45 9.34 6.39 -1.97
CA GLU A 45 9.65 6.95 -0.65
C GLU A 45 8.46 6.80 0.29
N SER A 46 7.26 7.10 -0.18
CA SER A 46 6.01 6.94 0.58
C SER A 46 5.80 5.47 1.00
N TYR A 47 6.06 4.53 0.10
CA TYR A 47 6.03 3.10 0.39
C TYR A 47 7.05 2.72 1.48
N LEU A 48 8.29 3.21 1.38
CA LEU A 48 9.34 2.92 2.37
C LEU A 48 9.01 3.47 3.75
N VAL A 49 8.40 4.65 3.84
CA VAL A 49 7.93 5.23 5.11
C VAL A 49 6.89 4.32 5.75
N VAL A 50 5.89 3.88 4.99
CA VAL A 50 4.85 2.99 5.50
C VAL A 50 5.42 1.62 5.89
N ARG A 51 6.35 1.09 5.10
CA ARG A 51 7.05 -0.15 5.42
C ARG A 51 7.84 -0.03 6.72
N SER A 52 8.53 1.10 6.94
CA SER A 52 9.24 1.37 8.19
C SER A 52 8.28 1.44 9.38
N PHE A 53 7.14 2.10 9.22
CA PHE A 53 6.10 2.15 10.26
C PHE A 53 5.58 0.75 10.62
N LEU A 54 5.26 -0.09 9.63
CA LEU A 54 4.81 -1.46 9.87
C LEU A 54 5.87 -2.32 10.54
N ARG A 55 7.15 -2.07 10.24
CA ARG A 55 8.27 -2.78 10.86
C ARG A 55 8.38 -2.53 12.37
N SER A 56 7.98 -1.37 12.87
CA SER A 56 7.90 -1.11 14.31
C SER A 56 6.98 -2.09 15.05
N TYR A 57 6.12 -2.82 14.32
CA TYR A 57 5.21 -3.83 14.84
C TYR A 57 5.53 -5.24 14.32
N ALA A 58 6.72 -5.48 13.74
CA ALA A 58 7.15 -6.76 13.20
C ALA A 58 7.23 -7.91 14.24
N GLY A 59 7.16 -7.60 15.53
CA GLY A 59 7.07 -8.57 16.63
C GLY A 59 5.63 -8.86 17.12
N ASN A 60 4.62 -8.15 16.63
CA ASN A 60 3.22 -8.33 17.05
C ASN A 60 2.32 -8.48 15.82
N GLN A 61 2.02 -9.72 15.45
CA GLN A 61 1.24 -10.06 14.26
C GLN A 61 -0.17 -9.44 14.27
N THR A 62 -0.84 -9.41 15.42
CA THR A 62 -2.20 -8.85 15.54
C THR A 62 -2.18 -7.35 15.27
N THR A 63 -1.28 -6.62 15.94
CA THR A 63 -1.12 -5.18 15.74
C THR A 63 -0.65 -4.84 14.33
N PHE A 64 0.28 -5.61 13.78
CA PHE A 64 0.71 -5.48 12.38
C PHE A 64 -0.46 -5.64 11.41
N ASN A 65 -1.28 -6.69 11.56
CA ASN A 65 -2.40 -6.95 10.64
C ASN A 65 -3.42 -5.81 10.64
N SER A 66 -3.75 -5.29 11.82
CA SER A 66 -4.64 -4.13 11.96
C SER A 66 -4.03 -2.91 11.28
N PHE A 67 -2.78 -2.55 11.60
CA PHE A 67 -2.14 -1.38 11.03
C PHE A 67 -1.91 -1.49 9.52
N ARG A 68 -1.47 -2.64 9.02
CA ARG A 68 -1.24 -2.90 7.59
C ARG A 68 -2.46 -2.52 6.76
N THR A 69 -3.64 -2.94 7.17
CA THR A 69 -4.88 -2.66 6.45
C THR A 69 -5.17 -1.16 6.35
N HIS A 70 -5.03 -0.44 7.47
CA HIS A 70 -5.36 0.99 7.52
C HIS A 70 -4.30 1.86 6.84
N VAL A 71 -3.01 1.59 7.09
CA VAL A 71 -1.92 2.39 6.54
C VAL A 71 -1.73 2.13 5.05
N GLU A 72 -1.99 0.92 4.57
CA GLU A 72 -1.99 0.62 3.13
C GLU A 72 -3.12 1.37 2.42
N ARG A 73 -4.32 1.42 3.01
CA ARG A 73 -5.43 2.19 2.46
C ARG A 73 -5.10 3.68 2.37
N LEU A 74 -4.48 4.24 3.42
CA LEU A 74 -4.00 5.62 3.41
C LEU A 74 -2.94 5.86 2.32
N LEU A 75 -1.96 4.95 2.19
CA LEU A 75 -0.93 5.03 1.16
C LEU A 75 -1.57 5.03 -0.24
N LEU A 76 -2.44 4.07 -0.54
CA LEU A 76 -3.09 4.00 -1.83
C LEU A 76 -3.97 5.22 -2.10
N TRP A 77 -4.73 5.69 -1.11
CA TRP A 77 -5.54 6.89 -1.25
C TRP A 77 -4.68 8.11 -1.56
N SER A 78 -3.55 8.27 -0.87
CA SER A 78 -2.62 9.37 -1.09
C SER A 78 -2.05 9.36 -2.51
N LEU A 79 -1.70 8.19 -3.04
CA LEU A 79 -1.08 8.07 -4.36
C LEU A 79 -2.09 8.14 -5.52
N ILE A 80 -3.28 7.55 -5.36
CA ILE A 80 -4.27 7.41 -6.45
C ILE A 80 -5.23 8.59 -6.49
N ILE A 81 -5.75 9.00 -5.32
CA ILE A 81 -6.81 10.00 -5.22
C ILE A 81 -6.19 11.38 -4.95
N ALA A 82 -5.42 11.52 -3.87
CA ALA A 82 -4.82 12.80 -3.53
C ALA A 82 -3.66 13.18 -4.47
N LYS A 83 -3.04 12.18 -5.12
CA LYS A 83 -1.86 12.31 -5.99
C LYS A 83 -0.70 13.04 -5.30
N LYS A 84 -0.41 12.64 -4.06
CA LYS A 84 0.59 13.22 -3.18
C LYS A 84 1.41 12.13 -2.51
N SER A 85 2.62 12.49 -2.07
CA SER A 85 3.34 11.66 -1.12
C SER A 85 2.58 11.59 0.19
N ILE A 86 2.67 10.45 0.88
CA ILE A 86 2.13 10.30 2.23
C ILE A 86 2.77 11.29 3.22
N LEU A 87 3.99 11.76 2.91
CA LEU A 87 4.73 12.77 3.69
C LEU A 87 4.15 14.19 3.53
N ASP A 88 3.42 14.44 2.44
CA ASP A 88 2.86 15.76 2.12
C ASP A 88 1.38 15.87 2.54
N ILE A 89 0.86 14.88 3.27
CA ILE A 89 -0.52 14.86 3.77
C ILE A 89 -0.68 15.92 4.85
N ARG A 90 -1.62 16.83 4.62
CA ARG A 90 -1.99 17.88 5.57
C ARG A 90 -3.33 17.56 6.21
N ARG A 91 -3.75 18.38 7.18
CA ARG A 91 -5.04 18.25 7.86
C ARG A 91 -6.24 18.16 6.90
N VAL A 92 -6.28 19.02 5.88
CA VAL A 92 -7.35 19.00 4.86
C VAL A 92 -7.39 17.67 4.09
N ASP A 93 -6.22 17.11 3.80
CA ASP A 93 -6.12 15.81 3.12
C ASP A 93 -6.57 14.67 4.06
N ALA A 94 -6.29 14.77 5.36
CA ALA A 94 -6.79 13.82 6.35
C ALA A 94 -8.33 13.85 6.48
N GLU A 95 -8.95 15.03 6.42
CA GLU A 95 -10.41 15.17 6.40
C GLU A 95 -11.02 14.51 5.16
N MET A 96 -10.46 14.76 3.98
CA MET A 96 -10.87 14.08 2.73
C MET A 96 -10.67 12.56 2.79
N PHE A 97 -9.60 12.09 3.42
CA PHE A 97 -9.36 10.66 3.63
C PHE A 97 -10.41 10.03 4.56
N MET A 98 -10.83 10.74 5.61
CA MET A 98 -11.91 10.28 6.49
C MET A 98 -13.24 10.19 5.74
N GLU A 99 -13.59 11.21 4.95
CA GLU A 99 -14.78 11.18 4.09
C GLU A 99 -14.74 9.99 3.11
N PHE A 100 -13.59 9.76 2.48
CA PHE A 100 -13.36 8.60 1.62
C PHE A 100 -13.56 7.27 2.35
N CYS A 101 -13.14 7.16 3.62
CA CYS A 101 -13.35 5.95 4.40
C CYS A 101 -14.82 5.71 4.77
N LEU A 102 -15.60 6.78 4.94
CA LEU A 102 -17.04 6.70 5.21
C LEU A 102 -17.84 6.35 3.96
N GLN A 103 -17.43 6.87 2.80
CA GLN A 103 -18.11 6.68 1.51
C GLN A 103 -17.11 6.29 0.42
N PRO A 104 -16.54 5.08 0.46
CA PRO A 104 -15.59 4.65 -0.54
C PRO A 104 -16.30 4.47 -1.90
N PRO A 105 -15.68 4.88 -3.02
CA PRO A 105 -16.16 4.55 -4.35
C PRO A 105 -16.27 3.03 -4.53
N ALA A 106 -17.26 2.57 -5.31
CA ALA A 106 -17.54 1.14 -5.49
C ALA A 106 -16.32 0.31 -5.93
N GLU A 107 -15.41 0.91 -6.69
CA GLU A 107 -14.17 0.28 -7.17
C GLU A 107 -13.16 -0.04 -6.07
N TRP A 108 -13.24 0.65 -4.93
CA TRP A 108 -12.43 0.40 -3.74
C TRP A 108 -13.09 -0.59 -2.77
N VAL A 109 -14.35 -0.94 -3.03
CA VAL A 109 -15.09 -1.97 -2.30
C VAL A 109 -14.93 -3.29 -3.08
N GLY A 110 -13.81 -3.98 -2.84
CA GLY A 110 -13.56 -5.26 -3.49
C GLY A 110 -14.58 -6.34 -3.08
N PRO A 111 -14.94 -7.28 -3.96
CA PRO A 111 -15.65 -8.49 -3.54
C PRO A 111 -14.76 -9.22 -2.51
N VAL A 112 -15.39 -9.63 -1.42
CA VAL A 112 -14.73 -10.24 -0.26
C VAL A 112 -13.82 -11.39 -0.72
N VAL A 113 -12.51 -11.22 -0.47
CA VAL A 113 -11.38 -12.13 -0.77
C VAL A 113 -10.94 -12.20 -2.24
N LYS A 114 -10.11 -11.24 -2.68
CA LYS A 114 -9.13 -11.46 -3.75
C LYS A 114 -7.74 -11.72 -3.15
N SER A 115 -6.89 -12.49 -3.85
CA SER A 115 -5.47 -12.63 -3.49
C SER A 115 -4.86 -11.25 -3.29
N ARG A 116 -4.17 -11.03 -2.16
CA ARG A 116 -3.64 -9.71 -1.80
C ARG A 116 -2.71 -9.19 -2.88
N LEU A 117 -1.83 -10.04 -3.39
CA LEU A 117 -0.99 -9.72 -4.53
C LEU A 117 -1.48 -10.51 -5.73
N PHE A 118 -1.87 -9.81 -6.80
CA PHE A 118 -2.21 -10.44 -8.07
C PHE A 118 -0.92 -10.70 -8.85
N VAL A 119 -0.55 -11.97 -8.97
CA VAL A 119 0.50 -12.41 -9.89
C VAL A 119 -0.16 -12.64 -11.26
N TRP A 120 0.14 -11.80 -12.24
CA TRP A 120 -0.21 -12.11 -13.62
C TRP A 120 0.86 -13.05 -14.18
N GLY A 121 0.58 -14.36 -14.27
CA GLY A 121 1.49 -15.30 -14.92
C GLY A 121 1.67 -16.70 -14.31
N ALA A 122 0.84 -17.17 -13.37
CA ALA A 122 0.84 -18.58 -13.04
C ALA A 122 0.14 -19.36 -14.18
N LYS A 123 0.91 -19.77 -15.20
CA LYS A 123 0.45 -20.78 -16.16
C LYS A 123 0.18 -22.05 -15.36
N THR A 124 -1.09 -22.42 -15.25
CA THR A 124 -1.52 -23.77 -14.88
C THR A 124 -0.89 -24.74 -15.88
N THR A 125 -0.02 -25.61 -15.36
CA THR A 125 0.35 -26.86 -16.04
C THR A 125 -0.36 -27.98 -15.29
#